data_AF-A0A847K145-F1
#
_entry.id   AF-A0A847K145-F1
#
_cell.length_a   1.000
_cell.length_b   1.000
_cell.length_c   1.000
_cell.angle_alpha   90.00
_cell.angle_beta   90.00
_cell.angle_gamma   90.00
#
_symmetry.space_group_name_H-M   'P 1'
#
loop_
_entity.id
_entity.type
_entity.pdbx_description
1 polymer ?
#
loop_
_entity_poly.entity_id
_entity_poly.type
_entity_poly.pdbx_seq_one_letter_code
_entity_poly.pdbx_strand_id
1 'polypeptide(L)'
;MNDGGCLALTVGEPGRRVELRDLQSVSEAVGGALRALAREMGRFAPSALRLEIVGARPGSLVLDIQAVIEDEASDAGDRLLETFAGDMDGIVHNRFRTDMSTTLLSRYRRLIQAPSGTTPVRIIYRNTVVQLDAATRSGAELALRHTVAPGVTVVGTIEVVNVHKRPLTLSLYTKLEPRDRILCQFRADDLPDVVRCLQDRTLVRIRGTGSYGPVGLHPLDIEMDGPPEPVDYQPRALAAFVGRYDLVPRGMRAEEYVAELRDRAYAEG
;
A
#
# COMPACT_ATOMS: atom_id res chain seq x y z
N MET A 1 27.94 -10.85 -15.33
CA MET A 1 27.17 -11.88 -14.59
C MET A 1 27.25 -11.48 -13.13
N ASN A 2 26.12 -11.13 -12.51
CA ASN A 2 26.07 -10.80 -11.08
C ASN A 2 25.90 -12.12 -10.30
N ASP A 3 26.98 -12.67 -9.78
CA ASP A 3 27.04 -13.91 -8.99
C ASP A 3 26.68 -13.69 -7.51
N GLY A 4 25.64 -12.90 -7.21
CA GLY A 4 25.22 -12.67 -5.84
C GLY A 4 23.79 -12.15 -5.77
N GLY A 5 23.06 -12.58 -4.76
CA GLY A 5 21.69 -12.19 -4.40
C GLY A 5 21.53 -10.71 -4.04
N CYS A 6 22.02 -9.81 -4.90
CA CYS A 6 22.00 -8.37 -4.71
C CYS A 6 21.08 -7.72 -5.74
N LEU A 7 20.29 -6.75 -5.26
CA LEU A 7 19.48 -5.87 -6.07
C LEU A 7 20.35 -4.70 -6.55
N ALA A 8 20.53 -4.55 -7.85
CA ALA A 8 21.26 -3.43 -8.43
C ALA A 8 20.31 -2.30 -8.80
N LEU A 9 20.58 -1.09 -8.30
CA LEU A 9 19.78 0.12 -8.50
C LEU A 9 20.63 1.18 -9.17
N THR A 10 20.31 1.54 -10.40
CA THR A 10 21.00 2.63 -11.11
C THR A 10 20.16 3.89 -11.05
N VAL A 11 20.70 4.98 -10.49
CA VAL A 11 20.06 6.30 -10.50
C VAL A 11 20.73 7.19 -11.55
N GLY A 12 19.92 7.73 -12.46
CA GLY A 12 20.35 8.59 -13.56
C GLY A 12 20.77 7.84 -14.83
N GLU A 13 21.23 8.61 -15.82
CA GLU A 13 21.72 8.09 -17.10
C GLU A 13 23.25 8.16 -17.16
N PRO A 14 23.91 7.17 -17.78
CA PRO A 14 25.34 7.19 -18.02
C PRO A 14 25.82 8.52 -18.60
N GLY A 15 26.76 9.18 -17.91
CA GLY A 15 27.38 10.42 -18.38
C GLY A 15 26.60 11.70 -18.05
N ARG A 16 25.44 11.61 -17.40
CA ARG A 16 24.74 12.78 -16.85
C ARG A 16 25.07 12.97 -15.36
N ARG A 17 25.10 14.22 -14.93
CA ARG A 17 25.34 14.56 -13.51
C ARG A 17 24.12 14.17 -12.70
N VAL A 18 24.32 13.29 -11.72
CA VAL A 18 23.29 12.87 -10.75
C VAL A 18 23.57 13.56 -9.42
N GLU A 19 22.53 14.05 -8.77
CA GLU A 19 22.67 14.69 -7.47
C GLU A 19 22.68 13.65 -6.34
N LEU A 20 23.52 13.85 -5.32
CA LEU A 20 23.59 12.95 -4.16
C LEU A 20 22.24 12.88 -3.41
N ARG A 21 21.45 13.95 -3.44
CA ARG A 21 20.09 13.97 -2.86
C ARG A 21 19.15 12.96 -3.53
N ASP A 22 19.31 12.75 -4.84
CA ASP A 22 18.48 11.82 -5.59
C ASP A 22 18.79 10.39 -5.17
N LEU A 23 20.09 10.10 -4.97
CA LEU A 23 20.56 8.83 -4.46
C LEU A 23 20.02 8.53 -3.06
N GLN A 24 20.10 9.52 -2.16
CA GLN A 24 19.57 9.40 -0.81
C GLN A 24 18.05 9.17 -0.82
N SER A 25 17.32 9.93 -1.63
CA SER A 25 15.86 9.78 -1.75
C SER A 25 15.47 8.38 -2.23
N VAL A 26 16.16 7.86 -3.24
CA VAL A 26 15.92 6.50 -3.77
C VAL A 26 16.29 5.45 -2.73
N SER A 27 17.45 5.55 -2.07
CA SER A 27 17.88 4.55 -1.09
C SER A 27 16.96 4.48 0.13
N GLU A 28 16.50 5.63 0.64
CA GLU A 28 15.52 5.71 1.72
C GLU A 28 14.17 5.11 1.30
N ALA A 29 13.71 5.39 0.08
CA ALA A 29 12.45 4.87 -0.43
C ALA A 29 12.50 3.34 -0.64
N VAL A 30 13.59 2.83 -1.23
CA VAL A 30 13.82 1.38 -1.37
C VAL A 30 13.88 0.71 0.00
N GLY A 31 14.65 1.26 0.94
CA GLY A 31 14.75 0.69 2.28
C GLY A 31 13.44 0.74 3.06
N GLY A 32 12.60 1.74 2.82
CA GLY A 32 11.24 1.82 3.35
C GLY A 32 10.31 0.74 2.78
N ALA A 33 10.40 0.47 1.47
CA ALA A 33 9.61 -0.54 0.78
C ALA A 33 10.03 -1.96 1.18
N LEU A 34 11.33 -2.28 1.16
CA LEU A 34 11.85 -3.59 1.57
C LEU A 34 11.49 -3.95 3.01
N ARG A 35 11.59 -2.99 3.95
CA ARG A 35 11.17 -3.22 5.36
C ARG A 35 9.65 -3.38 5.52
N ALA A 36 8.85 -2.79 4.63
CA ALA A 36 7.39 -2.98 4.67
C ALA A 36 7.03 -4.36 4.11
N LEU A 37 7.65 -4.76 2.99
CA LEU A 37 7.49 -6.08 2.41
C LEU A 37 7.94 -7.18 3.39
N ALA A 38 9.09 -7.00 4.04
CA ALA A 38 9.59 -7.94 5.03
C ALA A 38 8.60 -8.16 6.19
N ARG A 39 7.94 -7.09 6.64
CA ARG A 39 6.88 -7.16 7.66
C ARG A 39 5.64 -7.88 7.16
N GLU A 40 5.21 -7.61 5.94
CA GLU A 40 4.05 -8.23 5.32
C GLU A 40 4.25 -9.74 5.09
N MET A 41 5.45 -10.15 4.70
CA MET A 41 5.81 -11.56 4.57
C MET A 41 5.78 -12.31 5.92
N GLY A 42 5.69 -11.60 7.05
CA GLY A 42 5.51 -12.17 8.39
C GLY A 42 6.67 -13.04 8.89
N ARG A 43 7.75 -13.13 8.10
CA ARG A 43 8.89 -14.02 8.36
C ARG A 43 10.04 -13.32 9.09
N PHE A 44 10.08 -12.00 9.10
CA PHE A 44 11.26 -11.27 9.53
C PHE A 44 10.93 -10.24 10.61
N ALA A 45 11.70 -10.23 11.70
CA ALA A 45 11.67 -9.10 12.62
C ALA A 45 12.16 -7.83 11.88
N PRO A 46 11.52 -6.65 12.03
CA PRO A 46 11.90 -5.43 11.33
C PRO A 46 13.37 -5.01 11.55
N SER A 47 13.96 -5.42 12.66
CA SER A 47 15.35 -5.19 13.05
C SER A 47 16.35 -6.13 12.36
N ALA A 48 15.88 -7.25 11.80
CA ALA A 48 16.75 -8.27 11.21
C ALA A 48 17.23 -7.92 9.80
N LEU A 49 16.60 -6.95 9.11
CA LEU A 49 16.95 -6.58 7.74
C LEU A 49 18.05 -5.51 7.72
N ARG A 50 19.29 -5.92 7.44
CA ARG A 50 20.38 -4.99 7.13
C ARG A 50 20.50 -4.81 5.63
N LEU A 51 20.49 -3.54 5.20
CA LEU A 51 20.68 -3.13 3.81
C LEU A 51 22.08 -2.52 3.68
N GLU A 52 22.93 -3.14 2.89
CA GLU A 52 24.29 -2.66 2.63
C GLU A 52 24.39 -2.09 1.23
N ILE A 53 25.10 -0.98 1.08
CA ILE A 53 25.50 -0.43 -0.21
C ILE A 53 26.91 -0.95 -0.49
N VAL A 54 27.06 -1.89 -1.41
CA VAL A 54 28.37 -2.54 -1.65
C VAL A 54 29.21 -1.91 -2.77
N GLY A 55 28.68 -0.91 -3.49
CA GLY A 55 29.44 -0.19 -4.52
C GLY A 55 28.73 1.05 -5.06
N ALA A 56 29.49 1.92 -5.75
CA ALA A 56 29.01 3.05 -6.54
C ALA A 56 29.92 3.26 -7.77
N ARG A 57 29.38 3.65 -8.92
CA ARG A 57 30.15 3.85 -10.18
C ARG A 57 30.00 5.28 -10.73
N PRO A 58 31.01 5.84 -11.46
CA PRO A 58 30.91 7.17 -12.06
C PRO A 58 29.91 7.22 -13.23
N GLY A 59 29.17 8.31 -13.37
CA GLY A 59 28.24 8.56 -14.48
C GLY A 59 26.86 7.92 -14.33
N SER A 60 26.68 7.04 -13.35
CA SER A 60 25.39 6.50 -12.90
C SER A 60 25.62 5.91 -11.51
N LEU A 61 24.89 6.37 -10.50
CA LEU A 61 25.08 5.85 -9.14
C LEU A 61 24.37 4.49 -9.07
N VAL A 62 25.15 3.42 -9.23
CA VAL A 62 24.69 2.03 -9.02
C VAL A 62 24.80 1.72 -7.54
N LEU A 63 23.69 1.38 -6.89
CA LEU A 63 23.63 0.86 -5.53
C LEU A 63 23.34 -0.62 -5.62
N ASP A 64 24.24 -1.44 -5.10
CA ASP A 64 23.97 -2.85 -4.89
C ASP A 64 23.47 -3.03 -3.46
N ILE A 65 22.25 -3.54 -3.31
CA ILE A 65 21.58 -3.77 -2.03
C ILE A 65 21.52 -5.27 -1.74
N GLN A 66 22.09 -5.67 -0.61
CA GLN A 66 21.91 -6.99 -0.05
C GLN A 66 20.93 -6.95 1.12
N ALA A 67 20.04 -7.94 1.20
CA ALA A 67 19.17 -8.17 2.35
C ALA A 67 19.81 -9.25 3.23
N VAL A 68 20.42 -8.85 4.34
CA VAL A 68 20.91 -9.78 5.37
C VAL A 68 19.80 -9.95 6.40
N ILE A 69 19.47 -11.19 6.75
CA ILE A 69 18.48 -11.56 7.77
C ILE A 69 19.22 -12.41 8.80
N GLU A 70 19.31 -11.93 10.03
CA GLU A 70 19.94 -12.65 11.14
C GLU A 70 19.11 -13.89 11.51
N ASP A 71 19.77 -15.02 11.80
CA ASP A 71 19.20 -16.29 12.28
C ASP A 71 18.28 -17.10 11.33
N GLU A 72 18.16 -16.76 10.04
CA GLU A 72 17.41 -17.56 9.05
C GLU A 72 18.28 -18.11 7.90
N ALA A 73 17.81 -19.18 7.26
CA ALA A 73 18.47 -19.81 6.12
C ALA A 73 18.72 -18.80 4.96
N SER A 74 19.86 -18.98 4.27
CA SER A 74 20.41 -18.15 3.18
C SER A 74 19.41 -17.67 2.11
N ASP A 75 18.29 -18.38 1.91
CA ASP A 75 17.33 -18.11 0.82
C ASP A 75 16.22 -17.10 1.20
N ALA A 76 16.17 -16.64 2.45
CA ALA A 76 15.17 -15.68 2.91
C ALA A 76 15.35 -14.30 2.26
N GLY A 77 16.59 -13.79 2.21
CA GLY A 77 16.91 -12.50 1.60
C GLY A 77 16.66 -12.50 0.10
N ASP A 78 17.00 -13.60 -0.57
CA ASP A 78 16.74 -13.77 -2.00
C ASP A 78 15.25 -13.74 -2.33
N ARG A 79 14.41 -14.44 -1.55
CA ARG A 79 12.96 -14.40 -1.74
C ARG A 79 12.37 -13.00 -1.52
N LEU A 80 12.92 -12.24 -0.58
CA LEU A 80 12.52 -10.85 -0.34
C LEU A 80 12.83 -9.96 -1.56
N LEU A 81 14.05 -10.05 -2.10
CA LEU A 81 14.46 -9.26 -3.26
C LEU A 81 13.75 -9.69 -4.55
N GLU A 82 13.50 -10.98 -4.72
CA GLU A 82 12.72 -11.53 -5.83
C GLU A 82 11.28 -11.03 -5.80
N THR A 83 10.63 -11.09 -4.64
CA THR A 83 9.27 -10.57 -4.45
C THR A 83 9.22 -9.06 -4.67
N PHE A 84 10.20 -8.32 -4.15
CA PHE A 84 10.30 -6.89 -4.37
C PHE A 84 10.42 -6.52 -5.86
N ALA A 85 11.30 -7.20 -6.60
CA ALA A 85 11.47 -6.95 -8.03
C ALA A 85 10.21 -7.32 -8.82
N GLY A 86 9.55 -8.44 -8.46
CA GLY A 86 8.28 -8.88 -9.04
C GLY A 86 7.14 -7.90 -8.79
N ASP A 87 7.00 -7.39 -7.57
CA ASP A 87 5.98 -6.39 -7.21
C ASP A 87 6.21 -5.08 -7.98
N MET A 88 7.47 -4.62 -8.11
CA MET A 88 7.80 -3.41 -8.88
C MET A 88 7.50 -3.56 -10.37
N ASP A 89 7.83 -4.70 -10.97
CA ASP A 89 7.48 -5.01 -12.36
C ASP A 89 5.96 -5.09 -12.54
N GLY A 90 5.28 -5.74 -11.60
CA GLY A 90 3.83 -5.86 -11.56
C GLY A 90 3.14 -4.50 -11.53
N ILE A 91 3.55 -3.58 -10.65
CA ILE A 91 2.97 -2.24 -10.53
C ILE A 91 3.13 -1.45 -11.84
N VAL A 92 4.31 -1.49 -12.45
CA VAL A 92 4.57 -0.81 -13.74
C VAL A 92 3.67 -1.36 -14.86
N HIS A 93 3.29 -2.63 -14.78
CA HIS A 93 2.41 -3.29 -15.76
C HIS A 93 0.95 -3.45 -15.29
N ASN A 94 0.53 -2.75 -14.22
CA ASN A 94 -0.82 -2.81 -13.66
C ASN A 94 -1.26 -4.24 -13.25
N ARG A 95 -0.32 -5.03 -12.72
CA ARG A 95 -0.51 -6.41 -12.23
C ARG A 95 -0.06 -6.47 -10.77
N PHE A 96 -0.95 -6.07 -9.87
CA PHE A 96 -0.64 -6.07 -8.45
C PHE A 96 -0.70 -7.48 -7.85
N ARG A 97 0.16 -7.74 -6.86
CA ARG A 97 0.09 -8.95 -6.05
C ARG A 97 -1.18 -8.90 -5.18
N THR A 98 -1.95 -9.99 -5.17
CA THR A 98 -3.31 -10.03 -4.58
C THR A 98 -3.32 -9.88 -3.05
N ASP A 99 -2.25 -10.27 -2.38
CA ASP A 99 -2.09 -10.18 -0.93
C ASP A 99 -1.32 -8.93 -0.49
N MET A 100 -1.01 -8.02 -1.41
CA MET A 100 -0.30 -6.78 -1.11
C MET A 100 -1.15 -5.87 -0.22
N SER A 101 -0.59 -5.44 0.91
CA SER A 101 -1.25 -4.47 1.78
C SER A 101 -1.22 -3.07 1.18
N THR A 102 -2.20 -2.26 1.58
CA THR A 102 -2.26 -0.83 1.27
C THR A 102 -1.03 -0.07 1.79
N THR A 103 -0.48 -0.52 2.93
CA THR A 103 0.75 0.04 3.51
C THR A 103 1.95 -0.21 2.63
N LEU A 104 2.12 -1.44 2.12
CA LEU A 104 3.21 -1.78 1.20
C LEU A 104 3.06 -1.01 -0.12
N LEU A 105 1.86 -0.95 -0.67
CA LEU A 105 1.58 -0.19 -1.89
C LEU A 105 1.95 1.30 -1.73
N SER A 106 1.63 1.91 -0.58
CA SER A 106 2.03 3.29 -0.29
C SER A 106 3.55 3.48 -0.29
N ARG A 107 4.31 2.47 0.17
CA ARG A 107 5.78 2.49 0.11
C ARG A 107 6.30 2.34 -1.32
N TYR A 108 5.70 1.47 -2.12
CA TYR A 108 6.04 1.37 -3.54
C TYR A 108 5.72 2.66 -4.30
N ARG A 109 4.58 3.30 -4.03
CA ARG A 109 4.26 4.62 -4.61
C ARG A 109 5.34 5.66 -4.29
N ARG A 110 5.82 5.71 -3.05
CA ARG A 110 6.92 6.62 -2.67
C ARG A 110 8.20 6.32 -3.43
N LEU A 111 8.54 5.04 -3.64
CA LEU A 111 9.69 4.64 -4.45
C LEU A 111 9.52 5.04 -5.92
N ILE A 112 8.34 4.82 -6.50
CA ILE A 112 8.01 5.21 -7.87
C ILE A 112 8.08 6.73 -8.05
N GLN A 113 7.89 7.51 -6.99
CA GLN A 113 8.02 8.97 -7.01
C GLN A 113 9.44 9.46 -6.67
N ALA A 114 10.36 8.57 -6.27
CA ALA A 114 11.74 8.91 -5.91
C ALA A 114 12.71 8.67 -7.09
N PRO A 115 13.65 9.59 -7.35
CA PRO A 115 13.78 10.92 -6.75
C PRO A 115 12.74 11.89 -7.33
N SER A 116 12.54 13.03 -6.66
CA SER A 116 11.64 14.08 -7.15
C SER A 116 12.16 14.66 -8.47
N GLY A 117 11.54 14.31 -9.60
CA GLY A 117 11.93 14.82 -10.92
C GLY A 117 11.87 13.77 -12.03
N THR A 118 12.62 14.01 -13.11
CA THR A 118 12.69 13.14 -14.30
C THR A 118 13.87 12.17 -14.28
N THR A 119 14.66 12.13 -13.19
CA THR A 119 15.83 11.27 -13.10
C THR A 119 15.39 9.80 -13.17
N PRO A 120 15.83 9.05 -14.20
CA PRO A 120 15.42 7.66 -14.34
C PRO A 120 16.07 6.80 -13.26
N VAL A 121 15.32 5.81 -12.78
CA VAL A 121 15.83 4.79 -11.86
C VAL A 121 15.66 3.42 -12.52
N ARG A 122 16.71 2.61 -12.54
CA ARG A 122 16.66 1.25 -13.06
C ARG A 122 16.94 0.26 -11.93
N ILE A 123 15.99 -0.64 -11.70
CA ILE A 123 16.06 -1.71 -10.71
C ILE A 123 16.35 -3.01 -11.45
N ILE A 124 17.37 -3.75 -11.03
CA ILE A 124 17.77 -5.01 -11.65
C ILE A 124 17.94 -6.05 -10.54
N TYR A 125 17.22 -7.16 -10.67
CA TYR A 125 17.44 -8.34 -9.84
C TYR A 125 17.26 -9.59 -10.70
N ARG A 126 18.31 -10.42 -10.81
CA ARG A 126 18.35 -11.59 -11.69
C ARG A 126 17.89 -11.21 -13.12
N ASN A 127 16.77 -11.78 -13.59
CA ASN A 127 16.22 -11.54 -14.93
C ASN A 127 15.20 -10.39 -14.98
N THR A 128 14.84 -9.81 -13.83
CA THR A 128 13.85 -8.74 -13.75
C THR A 128 14.55 -7.38 -13.86
N VAL A 129 14.07 -6.56 -14.80
CA VAL A 129 14.56 -5.20 -15.02
C VAL A 129 13.36 -4.26 -15.02
N VAL A 130 13.30 -3.38 -14.02
CA VAL A 130 12.26 -2.35 -13.92
C VAL A 130 12.88 -0.99 -14.18
N GLN A 131 12.32 -0.24 -15.12
CA GLN A 131 12.74 1.12 -15.43
C GLN A 131 11.66 2.12 -14.99
N LEU A 132 12.05 3.07 -14.14
CA LEU A 132 11.23 4.14 -13.60
C LEU A 132 11.67 5.48 -14.21
N ASP A 133 11.20 5.75 -15.42
CA ASP A 133 11.35 7.03 -16.12
C ASP A 133 10.05 7.84 -16.07
N ALA A 134 10.01 9.00 -16.72
CA ALA A 134 8.84 9.86 -16.69
C ALA A 134 7.57 9.17 -17.23
N ALA A 135 7.70 8.29 -18.23
CA ALA A 135 6.57 7.60 -18.84
C ALA A 135 6.04 6.49 -17.92
N THR A 136 6.92 5.63 -17.39
CA THR A 136 6.50 4.59 -16.44
C THR A 136 6.02 5.15 -15.12
N ARG A 137 6.59 6.25 -14.62
CA ARG A 137 6.07 6.94 -13.43
C ARG A 137 4.64 7.44 -13.64
N SER A 138 4.37 8.08 -14.79
CA SER A 138 3.03 8.58 -15.11
C SER A 138 2.02 7.42 -15.25
N GLY A 139 2.42 6.34 -15.92
CA GLY A 139 1.59 5.13 -16.05
C GLY A 139 1.31 4.46 -14.71
N ALA A 140 2.34 4.31 -13.87
CA ALA A 140 2.19 3.76 -12.53
C ALA A 140 1.34 4.66 -11.63
N GLU A 141 1.48 5.99 -11.70
CA GLU A 141 0.61 6.90 -10.96
C GLU A 141 -0.86 6.77 -11.38
N LEU A 142 -1.12 6.54 -12.68
CA LEU A 142 -2.47 6.26 -13.16
C LEU A 142 -3.00 4.94 -12.60
N ALA A 143 -2.19 3.88 -12.62
CA ALA A 143 -2.53 2.57 -12.07
C ALA A 143 -2.72 2.59 -10.55
N LEU A 144 -2.07 3.52 -9.85
CA LEU A 144 -2.17 3.74 -8.42
C LEU A 144 -3.31 4.69 -8.03
N ARG A 145 -4.11 5.19 -8.98
CA ARG A 145 -5.25 6.06 -8.67
C ARG A 145 -6.29 5.28 -7.86
N HIS A 146 -6.92 6.00 -6.94
CA HIS A 146 -7.96 5.40 -6.12
C HIS A 146 -9.22 5.20 -6.94
N THR A 147 -9.88 4.06 -6.74
CA THR A 147 -11.23 3.81 -7.26
C THR A 147 -12.23 4.31 -6.22
N VAL A 148 -13.16 5.17 -6.64
CA VAL A 148 -14.20 5.70 -5.76
C VAL A 148 -15.43 4.82 -5.85
N ALA A 149 -15.91 4.33 -4.71
CA ALA A 149 -17.12 3.52 -4.61
C ALA A 149 -18.13 4.19 -3.66
N PRO A 150 -19.35 4.51 -4.11
CA PRO A 150 -20.40 5.02 -3.24
C PRO A 150 -21.05 3.89 -2.43
N GLY A 151 -21.69 4.23 -1.29
CA GLY A 151 -22.47 3.27 -0.49
C GLY A 151 -21.62 2.23 0.26
N VAL A 152 -20.35 2.52 0.47
CA VAL A 152 -19.41 1.66 1.19
C VAL A 152 -19.78 1.63 2.66
N THR A 153 -19.70 0.44 3.26
CA THR A 153 -19.95 0.23 4.69
C THR A 153 -18.75 -0.43 5.32
N VAL A 154 -18.22 0.15 6.39
CA VAL A 154 -17.13 -0.46 7.17
C VAL A 154 -17.48 -0.50 8.65
N VAL A 155 -17.00 -1.54 9.34
CA VAL A 155 -17.21 -1.73 10.78
C VAL A 155 -15.88 -1.77 11.51
N GLY A 156 -15.77 -1.00 12.58
CA GLY A 156 -14.53 -0.88 13.36
C GLY A 156 -14.72 -0.09 14.65
N THR A 157 -13.62 0.23 15.31
CA THR A 157 -13.62 1.09 16.50
C THR A 157 -12.93 2.40 16.17
N ILE A 158 -13.50 3.52 16.62
CA ILE A 158 -12.88 4.84 16.46
C ILE A 158 -11.69 4.92 17.44
N GLU A 159 -10.49 5.21 16.94
CA GLU A 159 -9.29 5.32 17.77
C GLU A 159 -8.91 6.78 18.05
N VAL A 160 -9.03 7.65 17.04
CA VAL A 160 -8.55 9.03 17.09
C VAL A 160 -9.54 9.91 16.32
N VAL A 161 -9.77 11.13 16.81
CA VAL A 161 -10.56 12.16 16.14
C VAL A 161 -9.72 13.43 16.08
N ASN A 162 -9.65 14.06 14.92
CA ASN A 162 -8.96 15.32 14.67
C ASN A 162 -9.98 16.39 14.24
N VAL A 163 -10.16 17.37 15.13
CA VAL A 163 -11.07 18.51 14.93
C VAL A 163 -10.34 19.84 14.68
N HIS A 164 -9.01 19.82 14.62
CA HIS A 164 -8.22 21.06 14.59
C HIS A 164 -8.21 21.73 13.20
N LYS A 165 -8.46 20.99 12.12
CA LYS A 165 -8.48 21.48 10.74
C LYS A 165 -9.59 20.79 9.96
N ARG A 166 -10.20 21.50 9.01
CA ARG A 166 -11.15 20.90 8.06
C ARG A 166 -10.41 20.25 6.88
N PRO A 167 -10.92 19.13 6.32
CA PRO A 167 -12.10 18.38 6.77
C PRO A 167 -11.85 17.70 8.13
N LEU A 168 -12.90 17.57 8.95
CA LEU A 168 -12.80 16.88 10.24
C LEU A 168 -12.60 15.39 9.96
N THR A 169 -11.69 14.77 10.71
CA THR A 169 -11.28 13.39 10.43
C THR A 169 -11.27 12.52 11.67
N LEU A 170 -11.54 11.23 11.48
CA LEU A 170 -11.35 10.21 12.51
C LEU A 170 -10.62 9.00 11.92
N SER A 171 -9.94 8.23 12.77
CA SER A 171 -9.31 6.97 12.39
C SER A 171 -10.18 5.82 12.87
N LEU A 172 -10.67 5.01 11.94
CA LEU A 172 -11.41 3.77 12.21
C LEU A 172 -10.44 2.58 12.13
N TYR A 173 -10.39 1.77 13.17
CA TYR A 173 -9.63 0.52 13.19
C TYR A 173 -10.56 -0.67 12.94
N THR A 174 -10.36 -1.38 11.83
CA THR A 174 -11.20 -2.53 11.47
C THR A 174 -10.94 -3.70 12.42
N LYS A 175 -12.01 -4.45 12.73
CA LYS A 175 -11.91 -5.67 13.57
C LYS A 175 -11.89 -6.96 12.75
N LEU A 176 -11.98 -6.82 11.44
CA LEU A 176 -11.94 -7.89 10.46
C LEU A 176 -10.54 -7.97 9.87
N GLU A 177 -10.06 -9.19 9.61
CA GLU A 177 -8.76 -9.37 8.95
C GLU A 177 -8.89 -9.10 7.44
N PRO A 178 -7.91 -8.43 6.82
CA PRO A 178 -6.74 -7.80 7.43
C PRO A 178 -7.15 -6.57 8.25
N ARG A 179 -6.64 -6.47 9.48
CA ARG A 179 -6.91 -5.30 10.32
C ARG A 179 -6.19 -4.08 9.78
N ASP A 180 -6.97 -3.11 9.34
CA ASP A 180 -6.50 -1.86 8.75
C ASP A 180 -7.01 -0.64 9.51
N ARG A 181 -6.31 0.48 9.30
CA ARG A 181 -6.75 1.81 9.73
C ARG A 181 -7.28 2.57 8.54
N ILE A 182 -8.50 3.08 8.67
CA ILE A 182 -9.21 3.82 7.63
C ILE A 182 -9.41 5.25 8.11
N LEU A 183 -9.05 6.21 7.25
CA LEU A 183 -9.30 7.63 7.53
C LEU A 183 -10.73 7.97 7.12
N CYS A 184 -11.57 8.39 8.08
CA CYS A 184 -12.95 8.77 7.80
C CYS A 184 -13.09 10.29 7.92
N GLN A 185 -13.67 10.93 6.91
CA GLN A 185 -14.00 12.35 6.92
C GLN A 185 -15.47 12.52 7.28
N PHE A 186 -15.78 13.41 8.22
CA PHE A 186 -17.16 13.60 8.72
C PHE A 186 -17.54 15.07 8.80
N ARG A 187 -18.85 15.33 8.83
CA ARG A 187 -19.39 16.70 8.91
C ARG A 187 -19.37 17.20 10.35
N ALA A 188 -19.28 18.51 10.54
CA ALA A 188 -19.27 19.09 11.88
C ALA A 188 -20.51 18.71 12.72
N ASP A 189 -21.65 18.52 12.05
CA ASP A 189 -22.91 18.16 12.68
C ASP A 189 -22.88 16.75 13.29
N ASP A 190 -22.02 15.84 12.78
CA ASP A 190 -21.86 14.48 13.28
C ASP A 190 -20.89 14.38 14.48
N LEU A 191 -20.22 15.50 14.83
CA LEU A 191 -19.19 15.53 15.88
C LEU A 191 -19.69 15.00 17.24
N PRO A 192 -20.90 15.36 17.74
CA PRO A 192 -21.39 14.83 19.01
C PRO A 192 -21.49 13.30 19.04
N ASP A 193 -21.97 12.69 17.96
CA ASP A 193 -22.09 11.23 17.85
C ASP A 193 -20.72 10.55 17.73
N VAL A 194 -19.79 11.16 16.98
CA VAL A 194 -18.39 10.70 16.87
C VAL A 194 -17.70 10.71 18.23
N VAL A 195 -17.84 11.80 18.99
CA VAL A 195 -17.22 11.93 20.33
C VAL A 195 -17.82 10.92 21.31
N ARG A 196 -19.14 10.73 21.30
CA ARG A 196 -19.80 9.71 22.13
C ARG A 196 -19.27 8.31 21.82
N CYS A 197 -19.23 7.93 20.55
CA CYS A 197 -18.73 6.61 20.14
C CYS A 197 -17.25 6.40 20.48
N LEU A 198 -16.42 7.44 20.40
CA LEU A 198 -15.02 7.38 20.83
C LEU A 198 -14.90 7.17 22.35
N GLN A 199 -15.68 7.90 23.14
CA GLN A 199 -15.68 7.80 24.61
C GLN A 199 -16.14 6.42 25.08
N ASP A 200 -17.20 5.90 24.48
CA ASP A 200 -17.79 4.60 24.82
C ASP A 200 -16.96 3.43 24.30
N ARG A 201 -15.97 3.68 23.42
CA ARG A 201 -15.12 2.68 22.76
C ARG A 201 -15.93 1.57 22.09
N THR A 202 -17.11 1.92 21.57
CA THR A 202 -18.03 0.98 20.95
C THR A 202 -17.58 0.60 19.55
N LEU A 203 -18.05 -0.55 19.09
CA LEU A 203 -17.96 -0.91 17.69
C LEU A 203 -18.97 -0.06 16.92
N VAL A 204 -18.54 0.54 15.82
CA VAL A 204 -19.39 1.40 14.99
C VAL A 204 -19.37 0.92 13.55
N ARG A 205 -20.50 1.13 12.88
CA ARG A 205 -20.65 1.06 11.44
C ARG A 205 -20.58 2.47 10.88
N ILE A 206 -19.73 2.65 9.86
CA ILE A 206 -19.61 3.88 9.09
C ILE A 206 -20.07 3.60 7.66
N ARG A 207 -20.90 4.49 7.11
CA ARG A 207 -21.34 4.46 5.71
C ARG A 207 -20.89 5.71 4.99
N GLY A 208 -20.57 5.57 3.71
CA GLY A 208 -20.03 6.69 2.96
C GLY A 208 -19.60 6.35 1.54
N THR A 209 -18.89 7.30 0.95
CA THR A 209 -18.15 7.10 -0.29
C THR A 209 -16.71 6.74 0.04
N GLY A 210 -16.30 5.53 -0.31
CA GLY A 210 -14.97 5.00 -0.03
C GLY A 210 -14.01 5.15 -1.20
N SER A 211 -12.76 5.51 -0.92
CA SER A 211 -11.65 5.51 -1.88
C SER A 211 -10.81 4.26 -1.69
N TYR A 212 -10.79 3.37 -2.67
CA TYR A 212 -10.01 2.13 -2.65
C TYR A 212 -8.69 2.29 -3.40
N GLY A 213 -7.63 1.72 -2.85
CA GLY A 213 -6.42 1.47 -3.64
C GLY A 213 -6.66 0.36 -4.68
N PRO A 214 -5.74 0.17 -5.63
CA PRO A 214 -5.78 -0.99 -6.53
C PRO A 214 -5.54 -2.34 -5.81
N VAL A 215 -5.17 -2.30 -4.53
CA VAL A 215 -5.01 -3.45 -3.64
C VAL A 215 -5.63 -3.15 -2.27
N GLY A 216 -5.84 -4.18 -1.47
CA GLY A 216 -6.42 -4.09 -0.14
C GLY A 216 -7.94 -4.33 -0.13
N LEU A 217 -8.43 -4.87 0.98
CA LEU A 217 -9.84 -5.22 1.16
C LEU A 217 -10.69 -4.05 1.70
N HIS A 218 -10.04 -3.11 2.35
CA HIS A 218 -10.69 -1.97 2.99
C HIS A 218 -10.39 -0.66 2.22
N PRO A 219 -11.33 0.30 2.22
CA PRO A 219 -11.06 1.61 1.65
C PRO A 219 -9.94 2.31 2.43
N LEU A 220 -9.13 3.10 1.72
CA LEU A 220 -8.06 3.91 2.32
C LEU A 220 -8.65 5.08 3.12
N ASP A 221 -9.68 5.69 2.55
CA ASP A 221 -10.46 6.74 3.16
C ASP A 221 -11.95 6.60 2.85
N ILE A 222 -12.79 7.16 3.71
CA ILE A 222 -14.24 7.22 3.52
C ILE A 222 -14.76 8.61 3.83
N GLU A 223 -15.49 9.21 2.91
CA GLU A 223 -16.31 10.40 3.18
C GLU A 223 -17.66 9.93 3.73
N MET A 224 -17.94 10.27 4.99
CA MET A 224 -19.11 9.77 5.70
C MET A 224 -20.39 10.46 5.21
N ASP A 225 -21.41 9.65 4.91
CA ASP A 225 -22.72 10.14 4.49
C ASP A 225 -23.63 10.50 5.69
N GLY A 226 -23.20 10.18 6.91
CA GLY A 226 -23.90 10.46 8.17
C GLY A 226 -23.11 10.02 9.41
N PRO A 227 -23.71 10.12 10.61
CA PRO A 227 -23.03 9.83 11.87
C PRO A 227 -22.70 8.33 12.00
N PRO A 228 -21.68 7.97 12.82
CA PRO A 228 -21.37 6.58 13.08
C PRO A 228 -22.52 5.89 13.84
N GLU A 229 -22.90 4.68 13.39
CA GLU A 229 -23.94 3.87 14.02
C GLU A 229 -23.31 2.85 14.99
N PRO A 230 -23.58 2.89 16.29
CA PRO A 230 -23.16 1.83 17.21
C PRO A 230 -23.71 0.46 16.78
N VAL A 231 -22.89 -0.57 16.86
CA VAL A 231 -23.26 -1.94 16.51
C VAL A 231 -22.80 -2.91 17.60
N ASP A 232 -23.63 -3.91 17.89
CA ASP A 232 -23.24 -4.99 18.79
C ASP A 232 -22.23 -5.92 18.12
N TYR A 233 -21.21 -6.34 18.87
CA TYR A 233 -20.21 -7.26 18.38
C TYR A 233 -20.83 -8.66 18.16
N GLN A 234 -21.10 -9.00 16.91
CA GLN A 234 -21.53 -10.33 16.50
C GLN A 234 -20.51 -10.88 15.48
N PRO A 235 -19.61 -11.81 15.86
CA PRO A 235 -18.57 -12.34 14.97
C PRO A 235 -19.10 -12.88 13.64
N ARG A 236 -20.28 -13.53 13.64
CA ARG A 236 -20.92 -14.08 12.44
C ARG A 236 -21.52 -13.01 11.53
N ALA A 237 -22.06 -11.92 12.09
CA ALA A 237 -22.57 -10.80 11.30
C ALA A 237 -21.44 -9.99 10.68
N LEU A 238 -20.30 -9.85 11.37
CA LEU A 238 -19.10 -9.18 10.87
C LEU A 238 -18.55 -9.87 9.60
N ALA A 239 -18.52 -11.20 9.55
CA ALA A 239 -18.15 -11.94 8.34
C ALA A 239 -19.10 -11.68 7.16
N ALA A 240 -20.39 -11.46 7.41
CA ALA A 240 -21.37 -11.13 6.36
C ALA A 240 -21.17 -9.70 5.79
N PHE A 241 -20.57 -8.78 6.56
CA PHE A 241 -20.17 -7.46 6.06
C PHE A 241 -18.89 -7.50 5.20
N VAL A 242 -18.01 -8.49 5.42
CA VAL A 242 -16.84 -8.76 4.57
C VAL A 242 -17.25 -9.48 3.28
N GLY A 243 -18.18 -10.43 3.38
CA GLY A 243 -18.59 -11.33 2.29
C GLY A 243 -19.34 -10.69 1.12
N ARG A 244 -19.31 -9.35 0.98
CA ARG A 244 -19.81 -8.64 -0.20
C ARG A 244 -18.71 -8.05 -1.08
N TYR A 245 -17.44 -8.20 -0.71
CA TYR A 245 -16.31 -7.84 -1.57
C TYR A 245 -15.20 -8.88 -1.40
N ASP A 246 -15.22 -9.97 -2.19
CA ASP A 246 -14.05 -10.84 -2.29
C ASP A 246 -12.85 -10.02 -2.78
N LEU A 247 -11.64 -10.48 -2.52
CA LEU A 247 -10.48 -9.95 -3.23
C LEU A 247 -10.77 -10.02 -4.72
N VAL A 248 -10.49 -8.93 -5.46
CA VAL A 248 -10.60 -8.89 -6.91
C VAL A 248 -9.98 -10.18 -7.48
N PRO A 249 -10.79 -11.06 -8.10
CA PRO A 249 -10.31 -12.36 -8.56
C PRO A 249 -9.12 -12.19 -9.49
N ARG A 250 -8.18 -13.12 -9.42
CA ARG A 250 -6.93 -13.06 -10.20
C ARG A 250 -7.24 -12.85 -11.68
N GLY A 251 -6.79 -11.71 -12.23
CA GLY A 251 -6.97 -11.34 -13.63
C GLY A 251 -8.16 -10.41 -13.93
N MET A 252 -8.93 -10.02 -12.91
CA MET A 252 -10.00 -9.05 -13.01
C MET A 252 -9.52 -7.68 -12.52
N ARG A 253 -10.09 -6.59 -13.06
CA ARG A 253 -9.84 -5.22 -12.55
C ARG A 253 -10.81 -4.91 -11.41
N ALA A 254 -10.40 -4.06 -10.47
CA ALA A 254 -11.24 -3.66 -9.33
C ALA A 254 -12.59 -3.10 -9.77
N GLU A 255 -12.60 -2.32 -10.86
CA GLU A 255 -13.80 -1.73 -11.47
C GLU A 255 -14.80 -2.79 -11.96
N GLU A 256 -14.29 -3.85 -12.60
CA GLU A 256 -15.08 -4.96 -13.13
C GLU A 256 -15.69 -5.79 -11.99
N TYR A 257 -14.89 -5.99 -10.95
CA TYR A 257 -15.31 -6.76 -9.79
C TYR A 257 -16.36 -6.02 -8.94
N VAL A 258 -16.20 -4.71 -8.74
CA VAL A 258 -17.21 -3.86 -8.07
C VAL A 258 -18.52 -3.83 -8.86
N ALA A 259 -18.46 -3.79 -10.20
CA ALA A 259 -19.64 -3.88 -11.05
C ALA A 259 -20.35 -5.24 -10.90
N GLU A 260 -19.59 -6.35 -10.94
CA GLU A 260 -20.14 -7.70 -10.75
C GLU A 260 -20.82 -7.87 -9.39
N LEU A 261 -20.21 -7.36 -8.32
CA LEU A 261 -20.78 -7.39 -6.98
C LEU A 261 -22.06 -6.58 -6.85
N ARG A 262 -22.11 -5.41 -7.50
CA ARG A 262 -23.31 -4.57 -7.55
C ARG A 262 -24.44 -5.33 -8.24
N ASP A 263 -24.17 -5.97 -9.36
CA ASP A 263 -25.16 -6.69 -10.14
C ASP A 263 -25.67 -7.95 -9.39
N ARG A 264 -24.81 -8.64 -8.64
CA ARG A 264 -25.24 -9.72 -7.71
C ARG A 264 -26.13 -9.20 -6.58
N ALA A 265 -25.80 -8.06 -5.98
CA ALA A 265 -26.60 -7.47 -4.91
C ALA A 265 -28.01 -7.03 -5.39
N TYR A 266 -28.16 -6.68 -6.67
CA TYR A 266 -29.47 -6.40 -7.29
C TYR A 266 -30.27 -7.66 -7.66
N ALA A 267 -29.61 -8.80 -7.86
CA ALA A 267 -30.26 -10.06 -8.19
C ALA A 267 -30.78 -10.82 -6.95
N GLU A 268 -30.22 -10.54 -5.78
CA GLU A 268 -30.57 -11.20 -4.49
C GLU A 268 -31.50 -10.35 -3.60
N GLY A 269 -31.90 -9.15 -4.04
CA GLY A 269 -32.87 -8.28 -3.37
C GLY A 269 -34.22 -8.26 -4.09
#